data_AF-A0A2Z2HS68-F1
#
_entry.id   AF-A0A2Z2HS68-F1
#
_cell.length_a   1.000
_cell.length_b   1.000
_cell.length_c   1.000
_cell.angle_alpha   90.00
_cell.angle_beta   90.00
_cell.angle_gamma   90.00
#
_symmetry.space_group_name_H-M   'P 1'
#
loop_
_entity.id
_entity.type
_entity.pdbx_description
1 polymer ?
#
loop_
_entity_poly.entity_id
_entity_poly.type
_entity_poly.pdbx_seq_one_letter_code
_entity_poly.pdbx_strand_id
1 'polypeptide(L)'
;MTPEPGDRSRERSIPTDRESPVGEPVIRGDETVTGQRAREAVQFDPDDPESLAEAAEIVAQFADGAIEDDHLYMLRGAAACAALVRGEGSYKAAAERAGDGVTVSFIRKWARVHDLPRAVRKQVALGAIAPTAAKHIARVSGEGRLLLAWATLDGDLTVRQVRNVASAVNDGTSIERALTDHDVTLGRIDVRIDPDVYRLLRQQASLDNVDPGEIVTEALETYFE
;
A
#
# COMPACT_ATOMS: atom_id res chain seq x y z
N MET A 1 1.71 21.86 43.01
CA MET A 1 2.03 22.37 41.67
C MET A 1 2.62 21.20 40.91
N THR A 2 1.75 20.47 40.25
CA THR A 2 2.04 19.20 39.58
C THR A 2 2.41 19.52 38.13
N PRO A 3 3.50 19.01 37.56
CA PRO A 3 3.77 19.21 36.15
C PRO A 3 2.77 18.34 35.36
N GLU A 4 2.09 18.97 34.39
CA GLU A 4 1.25 18.25 33.43
C GLU A 4 2.09 17.30 32.56
N PRO A 5 1.58 16.11 32.22
CA PRO A 5 2.23 15.23 31.28
C PRO A 5 2.09 15.83 29.87
N GLY A 6 3.20 16.37 29.38
CA GLY A 6 3.33 16.86 28.02
C GLY A 6 3.03 15.75 27.00
N ASP A 7 2.04 16.03 26.17
CA ASP A 7 1.81 15.52 24.83
C ASP A 7 3.10 15.06 24.12
N ARG A 8 3.39 13.75 24.16
CA ARG A 8 4.46 13.11 23.38
C ARG A 8 3.92 12.48 22.09
N SER A 9 2.83 13.00 21.53
CA SER A 9 2.21 12.48 20.30
C SER A 9 2.84 12.99 19.01
N ARG A 10 4.07 13.53 19.05
CA ARG A 10 4.73 14.05 17.85
C ARG A 10 5.40 12.93 17.05
N GLU A 11 4.64 12.46 16.07
CA GLU A 11 5.09 12.10 14.71
C GLU A 11 6.04 10.91 14.56
N ARG A 12 5.53 9.71 14.86
CA ARG A 12 5.89 8.49 14.09
C ARG A 12 5.06 8.43 12.79
N SER A 13 5.01 9.51 12.01
CA SER A 13 4.29 9.50 10.74
C SER A 13 5.05 8.60 9.76
N ILE A 14 4.59 7.36 9.60
CA ILE A 14 5.07 6.53 8.49
C ILE A 14 4.80 7.34 7.21
N PRO A 15 5.80 7.57 6.33
CA PRO A 15 5.60 8.34 5.12
C PRO A 15 4.42 7.78 4.31
N THR A 16 3.31 8.51 4.32
CA THR A 16 2.09 8.24 3.53
C THR A 16 1.99 9.18 2.35
N ASP A 17 2.96 10.09 2.22
CA ASP A 17 3.03 11.11 1.20
C ASP A 17 3.05 10.49 -0.19
N ARG A 18 2.26 11.10 -1.07
CA ARG A 18 1.96 10.64 -2.44
C ARG A 18 3.11 10.86 -3.42
N GLU A 19 4.31 11.10 -2.91
CA GLU A 19 5.51 11.34 -3.69
C GLU A 19 6.41 10.11 -3.62
N SER A 20 5.91 8.97 -4.11
CA SER A 20 6.82 7.90 -4.48
C SER A 20 7.61 8.35 -5.71
N PRO A 21 8.96 8.29 -5.72
CA PRO A 21 9.75 8.71 -6.87
C PRO A 21 9.27 8.02 -8.14
N VAL A 22 9.16 8.80 -9.20
CA VAL A 22 9.13 8.29 -10.58
C VAL A 22 10.56 8.03 -11.01
N GLY A 23 10.78 7.05 -11.86
CA GLY A 23 12.13 6.71 -12.33
C GLY A 23 12.92 5.80 -11.38
N GLU A 24 12.68 5.79 -10.06
CA GLU A 24 13.35 4.79 -9.19
C GLU A 24 12.60 3.45 -9.15
N PRO A 25 13.29 2.30 -9.30
CA PRO A 25 12.63 1.01 -9.28
C PRO A 25 12.03 0.72 -7.90
N VAL A 26 10.72 0.46 -7.88
CA VAL A 26 9.91 0.19 -6.68
C VAL A 26 10.51 -0.93 -5.82
N ILE A 27 11.15 -1.89 -6.49
CA ILE A 27 11.77 -3.07 -5.90
C ILE A 27 13.16 -3.23 -6.51
N ARG A 28 14.18 -2.59 -5.92
CA ARG A 28 15.57 -3.00 -6.14
C ARG A 28 15.74 -4.44 -5.66
N GLY A 29 16.08 -5.35 -6.57
CA GLY A 29 16.87 -6.57 -6.29
C GLY A 29 16.45 -7.40 -5.09
N ASP A 30 15.16 -7.52 -4.79
CA ASP A 30 14.70 -8.48 -3.80
C ASP A 30 14.59 -9.82 -4.52
N GLU A 31 15.60 -10.69 -4.37
CA GLU A 31 15.69 -12.01 -5.00
C GLU A 31 14.43 -12.87 -4.76
N THR A 32 13.66 -12.56 -3.71
CA THR A 32 12.39 -13.21 -3.38
C THR A 32 11.22 -12.80 -4.32
N VAL A 33 11.32 -11.63 -4.96
CA VAL A 33 10.37 -11.11 -5.97
C VAL A 33 10.94 -11.29 -7.39
N THR A 34 12.26 -11.13 -7.53
CA THR A 34 12.95 -11.03 -8.82
C THR A 34 13.63 -12.36 -9.19
N GLY A 35 12.84 -13.34 -9.64
CA GLY A 35 13.34 -14.37 -10.54
C GLY A 35 13.74 -13.78 -11.91
N GLN A 36 14.07 -14.63 -12.91
CA GLN A 36 14.57 -14.29 -14.27
C GLN A 36 13.84 -13.17 -15.07
N ARG A 37 12.74 -12.61 -14.56
CA ARG A 37 11.94 -11.51 -15.14
C ARG A 37 12.38 -10.10 -14.74
N ALA A 38 13.50 -9.95 -14.01
CA ALA A 38 14.05 -8.65 -13.60
C ALA A 38 14.36 -7.65 -14.74
N ARG A 39 14.35 -8.07 -16.01
CA ARG A 39 14.67 -7.22 -17.16
C ARG A 39 13.52 -6.33 -17.65
N GLU A 40 12.29 -6.53 -17.18
CA GLU A 40 11.10 -5.79 -17.65
C GLU A 40 10.57 -4.75 -16.65
N ALA A 41 11.30 -4.50 -15.56
CA ALA A 41 11.03 -3.37 -14.67
C ALA A 41 11.48 -2.06 -15.34
N VAL A 42 10.81 -1.68 -16.42
CA VAL A 42 11.06 -0.42 -17.13
C VAL A 42 10.72 0.74 -16.20
N GLN A 43 11.72 1.58 -15.97
CA GLN A 43 11.60 2.86 -15.29
C GLN A 43 11.09 3.86 -16.30
N PHE A 44 10.02 4.58 -15.96
CA PHE A 44 9.59 5.74 -16.73
C PHE A 44 10.17 6.98 -16.08
N ASP A 45 11.12 7.60 -16.76
CA ASP A 45 11.60 8.94 -16.47
C ASP A 45 10.55 9.97 -16.94
N PRO A 46 9.98 10.79 -16.03
CA PRO A 46 8.95 11.78 -16.36
C PRO A 46 9.52 13.01 -17.07
N ASP A 47 10.84 13.22 -17.03
CA ASP A 47 11.52 14.37 -17.61
C ASP A 47 12.09 14.05 -19.01
N ASP A 48 12.04 12.78 -19.43
CA ASP A 48 12.46 12.31 -20.75
C ASP A 48 11.26 12.10 -21.71
N PRO A 49 11.18 12.84 -22.84
CA PRO A 49 10.11 12.71 -23.81
C PRO A 49 9.98 11.32 -24.46
N GLU A 50 11.08 10.57 -24.64
CA GLU A 50 11.06 9.22 -25.22
C GLU A 50 10.43 8.23 -24.24
N SER A 51 10.88 8.26 -22.97
CA SER A 51 10.25 7.54 -21.86
C SER A 51 8.76 7.86 -21.70
N LEU A 52 8.34 9.13 -21.85
CA LEU A 52 6.93 9.50 -21.82
C LEU A 52 6.13 8.98 -23.03
N ALA A 53 6.76 8.79 -24.18
CA ALA A 53 6.12 8.16 -25.33
C ALA A 53 5.92 6.65 -25.07
N GLU A 54 6.92 5.96 -24.53
CA GLU A 54 6.78 4.55 -24.12
C GLU A 54 5.69 4.39 -23.04
N ALA A 55 5.67 5.29 -22.05
CA ALA A 55 4.63 5.29 -21.01
C ALA A 55 3.22 5.42 -21.61
N ALA A 56 3.05 6.26 -22.64
CA ALA A 56 1.78 6.43 -23.33
C ALA A 56 1.31 5.14 -24.02
N GLU A 57 2.21 4.45 -24.72
CA GLU A 57 1.92 3.18 -25.37
C GLU A 57 1.51 2.09 -24.36
N ILE A 58 2.23 1.99 -23.25
CA ILE A 58 1.93 1.05 -22.17
C ILE A 58 0.58 1.35 -21.53
N VAL A 59 0.25 2.62 -21.30
CA VAL A 59 -1.06 3.01 -20.76
C VAL A 59 -2.19 2.69 -21.73
N ALA A 60 -2.00 2.90 -23.04
CA ALA A 60 -2.99 2.56 -24.05
C ALA A 60 -3.29 1.05 -24.06
N GLN A 61 -2.23 0.22 -24.09
CA GLN A 61 -2.36 -1.24 -23.97
C GLN A 61 -3.05 -1.65 -22.66
N PHE A 62 -2.71 -0.96 -21.57
CA PHE A 62 -3.30 -1.21 -20.26
C PHE A 62 -4.79 -0.89 -20.18
N ALA A 63 -5.23 0.15 -20.87
CA ALA A 63 -6.63 0.53 -20.92
C ALA A 63 -7.48 -0.43 -21.76
N ASP A 64 -6.91 -1.00 -22.84
CA ASP A 64 -7.61 -1.94 -23.73
C ASP A 64 -7.83 -3.33 -23.11
N GLY A 65 -7.24 -3.58 -21.93
CA GLY A 65 -7.39 -4.87 -21.24
C GLY A 65 -6.65 -6.02 -21.92
N ALA A 66 -5.65 -5.71 -22.75
CA ALA A 66 -4.80 -6.68 -23.44
C ALA A 66 -3.89 -7.50 -22.49
N ILE A 67 -4.11 -7.42 -21.18
CA ILE A 67 -3.16 -7.84 -20.15
C ILE A 67 -3.87 -8.79 -19.19
N GLU A 68 -3.32 -10.00 -19.12
CA GLU A 68 -3.69 -11.06 -18.17
C GLU A 68 -3.49 -10.61 -16.71
N ASP A 69 -3.91 -11.44 -15.74
CA ASP A 69 -3.77 -11.22 -14.29
C ASP A 69 -2.30 -11.20 -13.78
N ASP A 70 -1.38 -10.56 -14.52
CA ASP A 70 0.01 -10.34 -14.13
C ASP A 70 0.14 -9.08 -13.27
N HIS A 71 0.38 -9.30 -11.98
CA HIS A 71 0.54 -8.23 -11.00
C HIS A 71 1.71 -7.28 -11.33
N LEU A 72 2.80 -7.78 -11.93
CA LEU A 72 3.94 -6.95 -12.31
C LEU A 72 3.59 -6.05 -13.50
N TYR A 73 2.86 -6.57 -14.48
CA TYR A 73 2.39 -5.75 -15.59
C TYR A 73 1.43 -4.66 -15.08
N MET A 74 0.49 -4.99 -14.20
CA MET A 74 -0.41 -3.99 -13.62
C MET A 74 0.34 -2.88 -12.86
N LEU A 75 1.42 -3.23 -12.15
CA LEU A 75 2.29 -2.25 -11.50
C LEU A 75 3.07 -1.39 -12.51
N ARG A 76 3.51 -1.97 -13.63
CA ARG A 76 4.13 -1.22 -14.74
C ARG A 76 3.15 -0.22 -15.36
N GLY A 77 1.91 -0.64 -15.63
CA GLY A 77 0.85 0.24 -16.11
C GLY A 77 0.52 1.38 -15.13
N ALA A 78 0.54 1.09 -13.83
CA ALA A 78 0.41 2.10 -12.78
C ALA A 78 1.58 3.10 -12.77
N ALA A 79 2.81 2.62 -12.93
CA ALA A 79 4.00 3.47 -13.04
C ALA A 79 3.95 4.37 -14.28
N ALA A 80 3.54 3.83 -15.43
CA ALA A 80 3.36 4.59 -16.66
C ALA A 80 2.30 5.71 -16.50
N CYS A 81 1.15 5.41 -15.88
CA CYS A 81 0.15 6.43 -15.56
C CYS A 81 0.73 7.55 -14.68
N ALA A 82 1.54 7.19 -13.68
CA ALA A 82 2.13 8.16 -12.76
C ALA A 82 3.26 8.99 -13.42
N ALA A 83 4.00 8.41 -14.36
CA ALA A 83 5.00 9.13 -15.16
C ALA A 83 4.33 10.14 -16.09
N LEU A 84 3.29 9.74 -16.83
CA LEU A 84 2.53 10.66 -17.68
C LEU A 84 1.95 11.84 -16.89
N VAL A 85 1.37 11.59 -15.71
CA VAL A 85 0.82 12.68 -14.88
C VAL A 85 1.90 13.67 -14.45
N ARG A 86 3.11 13.18 -14.17
CA ARG A 86 4.22 14.04 -13.72
C ARG A 86 4.88 14.79 -14.88
N GLY A 87 5.16 14.12 -15.98
CA GLY A 87 5.73 14.76 -17.18
C GLY A 87 4.79 15.76 -17.85
N GLU A 88 3.49 15.46 -17.89
CA GLU A 88 2.48 16.35 -18.50
C GLU A 88 1.90 17.39 -17.53
N GLY A 89 2.18 17.27 -16.23
CA GLY A 89 1.71 18.18 -15.18
C GLY A 89 0.20 18.16 -14.91
N SER A 90 -0.60 17.36 -15.62
CA SER A 90 -2.03 17.20 -15.35
C SER A 90 -2.59 15.86 -15.79
N TYR A 91 -3.62 15.37 -15.10
CA TYR A 91 -4.34 14.15 -15.51
C TYR A 91 -5.01 14.27 -16.88
N LYS A 92 -5.39 15.49 -17.30
CA LYS A 92 -6.05 15.72 -18.58
C LYS A 92 -5.05 15.55 -19.72
N ALA A 93 -3.91 16.23 -19.65
CA ALA A 93 -2.85 16.11 -20.64
C ALA A 93 -2.27 14.68 -20.68
N ALA A 94 -2.11 14.03 -19.53
CA ALA A 94 -1.71 12.62 -19.46
C ALA A 94 -2.68 11.68 -20.20
N ALA A 95 -3.99 11.89 -20.07
CA ALA A 95 -4.99 11.09 -20.79
C ALA A 95 -4.99 11.40 -22.29
N GLU A 96 -4.88 12.66 -22.68
CA GLU A 96 -4.76 13.07 -24.09
C GLU A 96 -3.53 12.45 -24.75
N ARG A 97 -2.39 12.42 -24.06
CA ARG A 97 -1.15 11.78 -24.54
C ARG A 97 -1.28 10.27 -24.69
N ALA A 98 -1.98 9.60 -23.78
CA ALA A 98 -2.17 8.15 -23.81
C ALA A 98 -3.11 7.69 -24.95
N GLY A 99 -3.81 8.62 -25.61
CA GLY A 99 -4.61 8.35 -26.80
C GLY A 99 -6.08 8.01 -26.53
N ASP A 100 -6.80 7.79 -27.62
CA ASP A 100 -8.24 7.53 -27.61
C ASP A 100 -8.56 6.24 -26.84
N GLY A 101 -9.56 6.31 -25.96
CA GLY A 101 -9.96 5.20 -25.08
C GLY A 101 -9.39 5.27 -23.65
N VAL A 102 -8.36 6.09 -23.42
CA VAL A 102 -7.81 6.30 -22.07
C VAL A 102 -8.51 7.48 -21.39
N THR A 103 -9.15 7.22 -20.25
CA THR A 103 -9.87 8.28 -19.52
C THR A 103 -9.04 8.90 -18.40
N VAL A 104 -9.31 10.17 -18.08
CA VAL A 104 -8.77 10.85 -16.87
C VAL A 104 -9.02 10.01 -15.61
N SER A 105 -10.17 9.35 -15.52
CA SER A 105 -10.53 8.51 -14.37
C SER A 105 -9.66 7.24 -14.28
N PHE A 106 -9.23 6.70 -15.42
CA PHE A 106 -8.34 5.55 -15.50
C PHE A 106 -6.93 5.94 -15.05
N ILE A 107 -6.35 7.01 -15.63
CA ILE A 107 -5.04 7.53 -15.25
C ILE A 107 -5.00 7.83 -13.75
N ARG A 108 -5.99 8.57 -13.23
CA ARG A 108 -6.05 8.93 -11.81
C ARG A 108 -6.08 7.71 -10.90
N LYS A 109 -6.84 6.69 -11.27
CA LYS A 109 -6.98 5.46 -10.48
C LYS A 109 -5.63 4.74 -10.36
N TRP A 110 -4.92 4.57 -11.47
CA TRP A 110 -3.70 3.77 -11.50
C TRP A 110 -2.46 4.55 -11.05
N ALA A 111 -2.39 5.86 -11.32
CA ALA A 111 -1.37 6.72 -10.71
C ALA A 111 -1.42 6.64 -9.17
N ARG A 112 -2.62 6.65 -8.57
CA ARG A 112 -2.76 6.47 -7.12
C ARG A 112 -2.30 5.11 -6.59
N VAL A 113 -2.40 4.05 -7.41
CA VAL A 113 -1.87 2.72 -7.05
C VAL A 113 -0.34 2.77 -7.02
N HIS A 114 0.28 3.48 -7.96
CA HIS A 114 1.71 3.74 -7.92
C HIS A 114 2.13 4.56 -6.68
N ASP A 115 1.29 5.48 -6.23
CA ASP A 115 1.54 6.31 -5.04
C ASP A 115 1.22 5.60 -3.72
N LEU A 116 0.91 4.30 -3.74
CA LEU A 116 0.85 3.51 -2.51
C LEU A 116 2.25 3.41 -1.89
N PRO A 117 2.33 3.38 -0.54
CA PRO A 117 3.59 3.17 0.16
C PRO A 117 4.33 1.94 -0.38
N ARG A 118 5.67 2.04 -0.48
CA ARG A 118 6.51 0.99 -1.07
C ARG A 118 6.26 -0.39 -0.45
N ALA A 119 6.06 -0.43 0.87
CA ALA A 119 5.73 -1.66 1.60
C ALA A 119 4.44 -2.33 1.08
N VAL A 120 3.42 -1.55 0.74
CA VAL A 120 2.16 -2.05 0.16
C VAL A 120 2.38 -2.51 -1.29
N ARG A 121 3.09 -1.73 -2.10
CA ARG A 121 3.40 -2.12 -3.49
C ARG A 121 4.20 -3.41 -3.57
N LYS A 122 5.08 -3.69 -2.60
CA LYS A 122 5.78 -4.98 -2.48
C LYS A 122 4.79 -6.14 -2.33
N GLN A 123 3.77 -6.00 -1.48
CA GLN A 123 2.76 -7.04 -1.29
C GLN A 123 1.89 -7.27 -2.54
N VAL A 124 1.65 -6.21 -3.31
CA VAL A 124 0.98 -6.33 -4.62
C VAL A 124 1.85 -7.10 -5.61
N ALA A 125 3.14 -6.77 -5.68
CA ALA A 125 4.09 -7.46 -6.56
C ALA A 125 4.25 -8.95 -6.20
N LEU A 126 4.22 -9.29 -4.91
CA LEU A 126 4.23 -10.66 -4.39
C LEU A 126 2.90 -11.41 -4.61
N GLY A 127 1.83 -10.70 -5.00
CA GLY A 127 0.49 -11.25 -5.13
C GLY A 127 -0.25 -11.54 -3.83
N ALA A 128 0.29 -11.11 -2.69
CA ALA A 128 -0.40 -11.17 -1.40
C ALA A 128 -1.56 -10.18 -1.34
N ILE A 129 -1.47 -9.05 -2.06
CA ILE A 129 -2.58 -8.12 -2.26
C ILE A 129 -2.92 -8.06 -3.75
N ALA A 130 -4.14 -8.48 -4.12
CA ALA A 130 -4.57 -8.38 -5.51
C ALA A 130 -4.56 -6.91 -6.00
N PRO A 131 -4.12 -6.61 -7.23
CA PRO A 131 -4.16 -5.24 -7.77
C PRO A 131 -5.57 -4.62 -7.79
N THR A 132 -6.59 -5.47 -7.92
CA THR A 132 -8.00 -5.07 -7.81
C THR A 132 -8.39 -4.66 -6.39
N ALA A 133 -7.74 -5.16 -5.34
CA ALA A 133 -7.84 -4.62 -3.97
C ALA A 133 -6.99 -3.35 -3.80
N ALA A 134 -5.77 -3.33 -4.36
CA ALA A 134 -4.85 -2.20 -4.28
C ALA A 134 -5.47 -0.89 -4.80
N LYS A 135 -6.25 -0.93 -5.89
CA LYS A 135 -6.97 0.26 -6.40
C LYS A 135 -7.99 0.82 -5.40
N HIS A 136 -8.56 -0.01 -4.51
CA HIS A 136 -9.49 0.42 -3.47
C HIS A 136 -8.72 0.99 -2.27
N ILE A 137 -7.63 0.33 -1.87
CA ILE A 137 -6.71 0.82 -0.83
C ILE A 137 -6.17 2.22 -1.20
N ALA A 138 -5.77 2.41 -2.46
CA ALA A 138 -5.24 3.67 -2.98
C ALA A 138 -6.24 4.84 -2.94
N ARG A 139 -7.54 4.57 -2.74
CA ARG A 139 -8.56 5.62 -2.57
C ARG A 139 -8.59 6.17 -1.15
N VAL A 140 -8.11 5.42 -0.16
CA VAL A 140 -8.08 5.85 1.25
C VAL A 140 -6.96 6.88 1.43
N SER A 141 -7.24 7.94 2.19
CA SER A 141 -6.28 9.03 2.43
C SER A 141 -5.47 8.79 3.71
N GLY A 142 -4.29 9.41 3.78
CA GLY A 142 -3.40 9.33 4.94
C GLY A 142 -3.01 7.90 5.32
N GLU A 143 -2.81 7.69 6.62
CA GLU A 143 -2.42 6.42 7.23
C GLU A 143 -3.45 5.29 7.02
N GLY A 144 -4.72 5.62 6.82
CA GLY A 144 -5.78 4.63 6.60
C GLY A 144 -5.50 3.68 5.42
N ARG A 145 -4.73 4.10 4.41
CA ARG A 145 -4.32 3.20 3.30
C ARG A 145 -3.33 2.12 3.75
N LEU A 146 -2.43 2.42 4.69
CA LEU A 146 -1.49 1.45 5.25
C LEU A 146 -2.23 0.47 6.12
N LEU A 147 -3.05 0.99 7.04
CA LEU A 147 -3.86 0.18 7.94
C LEU A 147 -4.81 -0.75 7.17
N LEU A 148 -5.46 -0.27 6.10
CA LEU A 148 -6.31 -1.13 5.27
C LEU A 148 -5.51 -2.19 4.52
N ALA A 149 -4.29 -1.88 4.06
CA ALA A 149 -3.43 -2.86 3.40
C ALA A 149 -3.04 -4.00 4.34
N TRP A 150 -2.65 -3.70 5.58
CA TRP A 150 -2.30 -4.72 6.56
C TRP A 150 -3.52 -5.51 7.01
N ALA A 151 -4.63 -4.83 7.32
CA ALA A 151 -5.90 -5.50 7.64
C ALA A 151 -6.41 -6.42 6.50
N THR A 152 -6.08 -6.10 5.24
CA THR A 152 -6.39 -6.98 4.10
C THR A 152 -5.65 -8.30 4.19
N LEU A 153 -4.39 -8.29 4.63
CA LEU A 153 -3.57 -9.48 4.80
C LEU A 153 -3.92 -10.25 6.07
N ASP A 154 -4.00 -9.54 7.20
CA ASP A 154 -4.24 -10.15 8.51
C ASP A 154 -5.64 -10.75 8.63
N GLY A 155 -6.62 -10.11 7.98
CA GLY A 155 -8.02 -10.53 7.96
C GLY A 155 -8.46 -11.31 6.72
N ASP A 156 -7.54 -11.65 5.81
CA ASP A 156 -7.83 -12.28 4.51
C ASP A 156 -9.01 -11.63 3.77
N LEU A 157 -9.02 -10.29 3.70
CA LEU A 157 -10.15 -9.56 3.15
C LEU A 157 -10.27 -9.79 1.65
N THR A 158 -11.46 -10.19 1.22
CA THR A 158 -11.81 -10.22 -0.20
C THR A 158 -11.78 -8.81 -0.79
N VAL A 159 -11.54 -8.71 -2.11
CA VAL A 159 -11.61 -7.44 -2.86
C VAL A 159 -12.92 -6.67 -2.60
N ARG A 160 -14.03 -7.39 -2.44
CA ARG A 160 -15.34 -6.80 -2.12
C ARG A 160 -15.35 -6.17 -0.72
N GLN A 161 -14.80 -6.83 0.29
CA GLN A 161 -14.68 -6.26 1.63
C GLN A 161 -13.74 -5.05 1.63
N VAL A 162 -12.57 -5.15 1.00
CA VAL A 162 -11.64 -4.01 0.86
C VAL A 162 -12.33 -2.80 0.21
N ARG A 163 -13.13 -3.02 -0.83
CA ARG A 163 -13.94 -1.96 -1.45
C ARG A 163 -14.93 -1.33 -0.47
N ASN A 164 -15.63 -2.15 0.31
CA ASN A 164 -16.64 -1.67 1.27
C ASN A 164 -15.99 -0.84 2.37
N VAL A 165 -14.90 -1.34 2.98
CA VAL A 165 -14.13 -0.61 3.98
C VAL A 165 -13.61 0.71 3.43
N ALA A 166 -12.99 0.69 2.25
CA ALA A 166 -12.50 1.91 1.60
C ALA A 166 -13.62 2.91 1.31
N SER A 167 -14.84 2.45 1.00
CA SER A 167 -15.99 3.36 0.84
C SER A 167 -16.39 3.96 2.18
N ALA A 168 -16.63 3.14 3.20
CA ALA A 168 -17.05 3.60 4.52
C ALA A 168 -16.07 4.60 5.13
N VAL A 169 -14.76 4.38 4.97
CA VAL A 169 -13.72 5.32 5.43
C VAL A 169 -13.76 6.63 4.66
N ASN A 170 -13.96 6.60 3.34
CA ASN A 170 -14.11 7.82 2.55
C ASN A 170 -15.41 8.57 2.90
N ASP A 171 -16.43 7.87 3.41
CA ASP A 171 -17.70 8.43 3.88
C ASP A 171 -17.61 8.93 5.34
N GLY A 172 -16.42 8.89 5.95
CA GLY A 172 -16.14 9.45 7.29
C GLY A 172 -16.19 8.46 8.45
N THR A 173 -16.37 7.15 8.17
CA THR A 173 -16.28 6.12 9.21
C THR A 173 -14.82 5.90 9.61
N SER A 174 -14.52 5.69 10.90
CA SER A 174 -13.16 5.31 11.30
C SER A 174 -12.80 3.94 10.71
N ILE A 175 -11.51 3.71 10.45
CA ILE A 175 -11.07 2.45 9.83
C ILE A 175 -11.32 1.25 10.73
N GLU A 176 -11.14 1.40 12.04
CA GLU A 176 -11.38 0.36 13.05
C GLU A 176 -12.83 -0.10 13.01
N ARG A 177 -13.76 0.86 12.95
CA ARG A 177 -15.20 0.57 12.88
C ARG A 177 -15.56 -0.10 11.55
N ALA A 178 -15.04 0.41 10.43
CA ALA A 178 -15.30 -0.16 9.12
C ALA A 178 -14.75 -1.60 8.98
N LEU A 179 -13.64 -1.92 9.64
CA LEU A 179 -13.07 -3.27 9.69
C LEU A 179 -13.87 -4.21 10.61
N THR A 180 -14.41 -3.70 11.71
CA THR A 180 -15.22 -4.48 12.66
C THR A 180 -16.48 -5.04 12.00
N ASP A 181 -17.09 -4.31 11.07
CA ASP A 181 -18.24 -4.78 10.26
C ASP A 181 -17.91 -6.00 9.37
N HIS A 182 -16.63 -6.38 9.31
CA HIS A 182 -16.11 -7.52 8.56
C HIS A 182 -15.32 -8.50 9.44
N ASP A 183 -15.55 -8.47 10.76
CA ASP A 183 -14.89 -9.35 11.75
C ASP A 183 -13.36 -9.21 11.79
N VAL A 184 -12.83 -8.07 11.33
CA VAL A 184 -11.39 -7.77 11.39
C VAL A 184 -11.12 -6.78 12.53
N THR A 185 -10.28 -7.21 13.47
CA THR A 185 -9.79 -6.35 14.55
C THR A 185 -8.47 -5.73 14.12
N LEU A 186 -8.41 -4.40 13.99
CA LEU A 186 -7.18 -3.72 13.61
C LEU A 186 -6.07 -3.98 14.64
N GLY A 187 -4.87 -4.32 14.16
CA GLY A 187 -3.71 -4.62 15.00
C GLY A 187 -3.67 -6.05 15.55
N ARG A 188 -4.70 -6.87 15.31
CA ARG A 188 -4.66 -8.30 15.65
C ARG A 188 -3.89 -9.07 14.56
N ILE A 189 -2.77 -9.66 14.97
CA ILE A 189 -1.96 -10.54 14.13
C ILE A 189 -1.73 -11.87 14.84
N ASP A 190 -1.71 -12.96 14.06
CA ASP A 190 -1.38 -14.29 14.57
C ASP A 190 0.12 -14.56 14.38
N VAL A 191 0.86 -14.58 15.47
CA VAL A 191 2.32 -14.82 15.47
C VAL A 191 2.66 -16.12 16.19
N ARG A 192 3.65 -16.83 15.67
CA ARG A 192 4.31 -17.93 16.40
C ARG A 192 5.61 -17.41 16.96
N ILE A 193 5.77 -17.56 18.27
CA ILE A 193 6.99 -17.25 18.99
C ILE A 193 7.66 -18.54 19.45
N ASP A 194 8.96 -18.46 19.70
CA ASP A 194 9.74 -19.59 20.20
C ASP A 194 9.14 -20.14 21.52
N PRO A 195 9.08 -21.47 21.73
CA PRO A 195 8.47 -22.06 22.92
C PRO A 195 9.06 -21.58 24.26
N ASP A 196 10.37 -21.30 24.31
CA ASP A 196 11.00 -20.81 25.53
C ASP A 196 10.58 -19.36 25.81
N VAL A 197 10.51 -18.53 24.78
CA VAL A 197 10.00 -17.15 24.87
C VAL A 197 8.52 -17.14 25.25
N TYR A 198 7.71 -18.05 24.67
CA TYR A 198 6.31 -18.22 25.04
C TYR A 198 6.14 -18.52 26.53
N ARG A 199 6.93 -19.47 27.06
CA ARG A 199 6.89 -19.82 28.49
C ARG A 199 7.22 -18.62 29.37
N LEU A 200 8.26 -17.86 29.01
CA LEU A 200 8.66 -16.65 29.74
C LEU A 200 7.58 -15.57 29.69
N LEU A 201 7.02 -15.29 28.51
CA LEU A 201 5.93 -14.34 28.35
C LEU A 201 4.72 -14.69 29.21
N ARG A 202 4.29 -15.95 29.19
CA ARG A 202 3.14 -16.43 30.00
C ARG A 202 3.43 -16.37 31.49
N GLN A 203 4.65 -16.68 31.90
CA GLN A 203 5.07 -16.58 33.29
C GLN A 203 5.02 -15.13 33.76
N GLN A 204 5.63 -14.21 33.00
CA GLN A 204 5.69 -12.79 33.36
C GLN A 204 4.30 -12.16 33.40
N ALA A 205 3.50 -12.35 32.35
CA ALA A 205 2.11 -11.86 32.28
C ALA A 205 1.27 -12.35 33.47
N SER A 206 1.47 -13.59 33.90
CA SER A 206 0.77 -14.14 35.08
C SER A 206 1.25 -13.56 36.41
N LEU A 207 2.53 -13.24 36.56
CA LEU A 207 3.08 -12.64 37.77
C LEU A 207 2.65 -11.18 37.91
N ASP A 208 2.58 -10.47 36.78
CA ASP A 208 2.22 -9.05 36.72
C ASP A 208 0.71 -8.81 36.61
N ASN A 209 -0.07 -9.88 36.36
CA ASN A 209 -1.52 -9.86 36.17
C ASN A 209 -1.96 -8.91 35.02
N VAL A 210 -1.32 -9.08 33.86
CA VAL A 210 -1.59 -8.33 32.61
C VAL A 210 -1.82 -9.29 31.44
N ASP A 211 -2.42 -8.82 30.34
CA ASP A 211 -2.50 -9.64 29.12
C ASP A 211 -1.10 -9.79 28.47
N PRO A 212 -0.72 -10.97 27.95
CA PRO A 212 0.53 -11.13 27.22
C PRO A 212 0.73 -10.11 26.08
N GLY A 213 -0.36 -9.66 25.44
CA GLY A 213 -0.34 -8.65 24.39
C GLY A 213 0.14 -7.28 24.88
N GLU A 214 -0.08 -6.93 26.14
CA GLU A 214 0.43 -5.67 26.73
C GLU A 214 1.95 -5.69 26.79
N ILE A 215 2.54 -6.80 27.28
CA ILE A 215 4.00 -6.98 27.34
C ILE A 215 4.60 -6.98 25.92
N VAL A 216 3.94 -7.66 24.97
CA VAL A 216 4.38 -7.66 23.57
C VAL A 216 4.32 -6.25 22.97
N THR A 217 3.28 -5.49 23.26
CA THR A 217 3.14 -4.10 22.79
C THR A 217 4.25 -3.23 23.33
N GLU A 218 4.52 -3.25 24.64
CA GLU A 218 5.60 -2.49 25.26
C GLU A 218 6.98 -2.86 24.68
N ALA A 219 7.23 -4.15 24.46
CA ALA A 219 8.47 -4.62 23.85
C ALA A 219 8.64 -4.11 22.41
N LEU A 220 7.56 -4.07 21.61
CA LEU A 220 7.58 -3.55 20.24
C LEU A 220 7.69 -2.03 20.20
N GLU A 221 7.02 -1.31 21.10
CA GLU A 221 7.18 0.13 21.26
C GLU A 221 8.64 0.50 21.54
N THR A 222 9.28 -0.23 22.46
CA THR A 222 10.71 -0.07 22.77
C THR A 222 11.61 -0.38 21.57
N TYR A 223 11.24 -1.35 20.74
CA TYR A 223 12.01 -1.72 19.55
C TYR A 223 11.94 -0.67 18.42
N PHE A 224 10.82 0.04 18.31
CA PHE A 224 10.59 1.06 17.27
C PHE A 224 10.93 2.50 17.70
N GLU A 225 11.31 2.71 18.96
CA GLU A 225 11.94 3.95 19.44
C GLU A 225 13.41 4.06 19.03
#